data_AF-A0A1E1WAK0-F1
#
_entry.id   AF-A0A1E1WAK0-F1
#
_cell.length_a   1.000
_cell.length_b   1.000
_cell.length_c   1.000
_cell.angle_alpha   90.00
_cell.angle_beta   90.00
_cell.angle_gamma   90.00
#
_symmetry.space_group_name_H-M   'P 1'
#
loop_
_entity.id
_entity.type
_entity.pdbx_description
1 polymer ?
#
loop_
_entity_poly.entity_id
_entity_poly.type
_entity_poly.pdbx_seq_one_letter_code
_entity_poly.pdbx_strand_id
1 'polypeptide(L)'
;DIIKTAMSDEVTKQLAAAGPVGMAAAAAIASSKKRKRPHSFETNPSVRKRHQNRLLRKLRQTIDEFATRVGQQAVVLVATPGKPNTSYRVFGAKPLEDVVRNLRCMIMEELENALAQQFGT
;
A
#
# COMPACT_ATOMS: atom_id res chain seq x y z
N ASP A 1 -1.68 4.30 27.00
CA ASP A 1 -1.79 4.58 25.55
C ASP A 1 -0.83 5.62 24.97
N ILE A 2 -0.33 6.60 25.73
CA ILE A 2 0.63 7.61 25.22
C ILE A 2 1.98 6.99 24.78
N ILE A 3 2.49 6.00 25.52
CA ILE A 3 3.76 5.32 25.21
C ILE A 3 3.70 4.54 23.87
N LYS A 4 2.55 3.91 23.56
CA LYS A 4 2.35 3.18 22.28
C LYS A 4 2.29 4.13 21.09
N THR A 5 1.69 5.30 21.26
CA THR A 5 1.62 6.33 20.21
C THR A 5 3.00 6.92 19.93
N ALA A 6 3.75 7.26 20.99
CA ALA A 6 5.12 7.76 20.88
C ALA A 6 6.06 6.76 20.17
N MET A 7 6.00 5.47 20.54
CA MET A 7 6.78 4.42 19.85
C MET A 7 6.38 4.25 18.38
N SER A 8 5.10 4.37 18.06
CA SER A 8 4.62 4.26 16.67
C SER A 8 5.11 5.43 15.81
N ASP A 9 5.18 6.63 16.39
CA ASP A 9 5.69 7.82 15.70
C ASP A 9 7.21 7.75 15.49
N GLU A 10 7.95 7.18 16.44
CA GLU A 10 9.38 6.96 16.30
C GLU A 10 9.70 5.95 15.19
N VAL A 11 8.97 4.83 15.11
CA VAL A 11 9.09 3.86 14.00
C VAL A 11 8.74 4.50 12.66
N THR A 12 7.71 5.35 12.61
CA THR A 12 7.30 6.05 11.38
C THR A 12 8.40 7.01 10.92
N LYS A 13 9.04 7.75 11.84
CA LYS A 13 10.17 8.64 11.54
C LYS A 13 11.41 7.87 11.05
N GLN A 14 11.75 6.77 11.71
CA GLN A 14 12.85 5.91 11.30
C GLN A 14 12.63 5.31 9.91
N LEU A 15 11.38 4.90 9.61
CA LEU A 15 11.01 4.43 8.29
C LEU A 15 11.16 5.54 7.25
N ALA A 16 10.66 6.76 7.50
CA ALA A 16 10.82 7.88 6.57
C ALA A 16 12.29 8.20 6.24
N ALA A 17 13.19 8.07 7.23
CA ALA A 17 14.63 8.30 7.05
C ALA A 17 15.36 7.16 6.31
N ALA A 18 14.74 5.99 6.14
CA ALA A 18 15.35 4.81 5.51
C ALA A 18 15.32 4.84 3.96
N GLY A 19 15.16 6.03 3.37
CA GLY A 19 15.08 6.23 1.92
C GLY A 19 13.68 5.99 1.33
N PRO A 20 13.56 5.99 -0.01
CA PRO A 20 12.26 6.04 -0.71
C PRO A 20 11.27 4.92 -0.32
N VAL A 21 11.77 3.71 -0.10
CA VAL A 21 10.95 2.56 0.32
C VAL A 21 10.43 2.73 1.74
N GLY A 22 11.26 3.27 2.63
CA GLY A 22 10.91 3.53 4.01
C GLY A 22 9.89 4.68 4.13
N MET A 23 10.06 5.73 3.32
CA MET A 23 9.09 6.82 3.17
C MET A 23 7.72 6.31 2.74
N ALA A 24 7.65 5.44 1.71
CA ALA A 24 6.40 4.83 1.30
C ALA A 24 5.74 3.98 2.40
N ALA A 25 6.54 3.24 3.18
CA ALA A 25 6.03 2.47 4.31
C ALA A 25 5.50 3.38 5.42
N ALA A 26 6.22 4.45 5.75
CA ALA A 26 5.79 5.46 6.72
C ALA A 26 4.45 6.10 6.31
N ALA A 27 4.30 6.47 5.03
CA ALA A 27 3.07 7.04 4.48
C ALA A 27 1.86 6.11 4.63
N ALA A 28 2.01 4.84 4.25
CA ALA A 28 0.94 3.85 4.35
C ALA A 28 0.49 3.61 5.80
N ILE A 29 1.43 3.64 6.76
CA ILE A 29 1.13 3.51 8.19
C ILE A 29 0.36 4.75 8.66
N ALA A 30 0.86 5.95 8.37
CA ALA A 30 0.25 7.21 8.79
C ALA A 30 -1.19 7.36 8.28
N SER A 31 -1.47 6.99 7.03
CA SER A 31 -2.81 7.04 6.44
C SER A 31 -3.81 6.03 7.05
N SER A 32 -3.31 4.99 7.74
CA SER A 32 -4.15 3.87 8.23
C SER A 32 -4.61 3.98 9.69
N LYS A 33 -4.13 4.97 10.47
CA LYS A 33 -4.34 5.10 11.93
C LYS A 33 -5.81 5.26 12.42
N LYS A 34 -6.82 5.36 11.55
CA LYS A 34 -8.20 5.76 11.92
C LYS A 34 -9.22 4.64 12.28
N ARG A 35 -8.86 3.36 12.50
CA ARG A 35 -9.87 2.30 12.79
C ARG A 35 -9.58 1.37 13.99
N LYS A 36 -10.68 0.90 14.60
CA LYS A 36 -10.90 0.38 15.98
C LYS A 36 -10.05 -0.82 16.48
N ARG A 37 -9.02 -1.29 15.78
CA ARG A 37 -7.93 -2.16 16.31
C ARG A 37 -6.64 -1.91 15.49
N PRO A 38 -5.46 -1.72 16.10
CA PRO A 38 -4.30 -1.26 15.36
C PRO A 38 -3.65 -2.37 14.54
N HIS A 39 -3.65 -2.23 13.21
CA HIS A 39 -2.66 -2.89 12.36
C HIS A 39 -1.35 -2.09 12.46
N SER A 40 -0.24 -2.76 12.76
CA SER A 40 1.09 -2.15 12.80
C SER A 40 1.94 -2.65 11.64
N PHE A 41 2.99 -1.90 11.31
CA PHE A 41 4.00 -2.38 10.39
C PHE A 41 4.67 -3.64 10.97
N GLU A 42 4.79 -4.65 10.15
CA GLU A 42 5.45 -5.89 10.50
C GLU A 42 6.92 -5.83 10.06
N THR A 43 7.85 -5.92 10.99
CA THR A 43 9.29 -5.80 10.72
C THR A 43 9.88 -7.10 10.16
N ASN A 44 9.28 -8.26 10.48
CA ASN A 44 9.74 -9.55 9.98
C ASN A 44 9.33 -9.77 8.49
N PRO A 45 10.29 -9.93 7.55
CA PRO A 45 9.99 -10.10 6.13
C PRO A 45 9.11 -11.32 5.81
N SER A 46 9.31 -12.44 6.51
CA SER A 46 8.55 -13.68 6.29
C SER A 46 7.10 -13.53 6.75
N VAL A 47 6.90 -12.90 7.91
CA VAL A 47 5.55 -12.62 8.43
C VAL A 47 4.83 -11.62 7.52
N ARG A 48 5.52 -10.55 7.05
CA ARG A 48 4.98 -9.64 6.03
C ARG A 48 4.51 -10.36 4.78
N LYS A 49 5.36 -11.24 4.21
CA LYS A 49 5.02 -12.00 3.00
C LYS A 49 3.79 -12.89 3.22
N ARG A 50 3.67 -13.52 4.40
CA ARG A 50 2.50 -14.31 4.78
C ARG A 50 1.24 -13.45 4.92
N HIS A 51 1.33 -12.30 5.59
CA HIS A 51 0.23 -11.34 5.70
C HIS A 51 -0.22 -10.84 4.33
N GLN A 52 0.72 -10.43 3.47
CA GLN A 52 0.47 -9.99 2.11
C GLN A 52 -0.30 -11.05 1.31
N ASN A 53 0.19 -12.29 1.28
CA ASN A 53 -0.48 -13.37 0.53
C ASN A 53 -1.90 -13.64 1.03
N ARG A 54 -2.11 -13.65 2.35
CA ARG A 54 -3.45 -13.82 2.93
C ARG A 54 -4.38 -12.66 2.56
N LEU A 55 -3.91 -11.42 2.67
CA LEU A 55 -4.72 -10.23 2.38
C LEU A 55 -5.05 -10.11 0.90
N LEU A 56 -4.11 -10.37 0.00
CA LEU A 56 -4.34 -10.36 -1.44
C LEU A 56 -5.38 -11.39 -1.87
N ARG A 57 -5.38 -12.59 -1.26
CA ARG A 57 -6.41 -13.61 -1.51
C ARG A 57 -7.81 -13.12 -1.11
N LYS A 58 -7.93 -12.50 0.07
CA LYS A 58 -9.21 -11.93 0.54
C LYS A 58 -9.69 -10.80 -0.36
N LEU A 59 -8.80 -9.89 -0.73
CA LEU A 59 -9.12 -8.78 -1.62
C LEU A 59 -9.61 -9.27 -2.97
N ARG A 60 -8.98 -10.30 -3.55
CA ARG A 60 -9.45 -10.90 -4.80
C ARG A 60 -10.89 -11.42 -4.68
N GLN A 61 -11.18 -12.20 -3.63
CA GLN A 61 -12.53 -12.69 -3.39
C GLN A 61 -13.55 -11.55 -3.26
N THR A 62 -13.21 -10.49 -2.54
CA THR A 62 -14.09 -9.31 -2.40
C THR A 62 -14.31 -8.59 -3.74
N ILE A 63 -13.27 -8.45 -4.56
CA ILE A 63 -13.38 -7.80 -5.88
C ILE A 63 -14.21 -8.64 -6.84
N ASP A 64 -14.02 -9.96 -6.87
CA ASP A 64 -14.79 -10.87 -7.72
C ASP A 64 -16.28 -10.87 -7.33
N GLU A 65 -16.56 -10.86 -6.02
CA GLU A 65 -17.93 -10.72 -5.50
C GLU A 65 -18.53 -9.35 -5.87
N PHE A 66 -17.79 -8.25 -5.66
CA PHE A 66 -18.26 -6.90 -5.96
C PHE A 66 -18.57 -6.74 -7.44
N ALA A 67 -17.69 -7.20 -8.31
CA ALA A 67 -17.90 -7.16 -9.76
C ALA A 67 -19.15 -7.94 -10.17
N THR A 68 -19.36 -9.12 -9.56
CA THR A 68 -20.49 -10.00 -9.89
C THR A 68 -21.82 -9.49 -9.33
N ARG A 69 -21.85 -9.08 -8.06
CA ARG A 69 -23.09 -8.70 -7.36
C ARG A 69 -23.54 -7.28 -7.67
N VAL A 70 -22.59 -6.36 -7.88
CA VAL A 70 -22.87 -4.94 -8.11
C VAL A 70 -22.83 -4.59 -9.60
N GLY A 71 -22.12 -5.38 -10.41
CA GLY A 71 -21.96 -5.10 -11.85
C GLY A 71 -20.97 -3.97 -12.15
N GLN A 72 -20.09 -3.63 -11.21
CA GLN A 72 -19.09 -2.57 -11.35
C GLN A 72 -17.68 -3.12 -11.48
N GLN A 73 -16.83 -2.45 -12.27
CA GLN A 73 -15.43 -2.83 -12.38
C GLN A 73 -14.65 -2.30 -11.18
N ALA A 74 -13.89 -3.18 -10.54
CA ALA A 74 -13.01 -2.82 -9.44
C ALA A 74 -11.65 -3.52 -9.60
N VAL A 75 -10.61 -2.81 -9.15
CA VAL A 75 -9.25 -3.31 -9.16
C VAL A 75 -8.56 -2.93 -7.86
N VAL A 76 -7.57 -3.73 -7.48
CA VAL A 76 -6.62 -3.40 -6.43
C VAL A 76 -5.27 -3.16 -7.07
N LEU A 77 -4.75 -1.96 -6.85
CA LEU A 77 -3.37 -1.60 -7.14
C LEU A 77 -2.54 -1.67 -5.84
N VAL A 78 -1.44 -2.42 -5.89
CA VAL A 78 -0.42 -2.45 -4.85
C VAL A 78 0.87 -1.88 -5.44
N ALA A 79 1.35 -0.79 -4.85
CA ALA A 79 2.57 -0.10 -5.24
C ALA A 79 3.58 -0.07 -4.06
N THR A 80 4.87 -0.16 -4.36
CA THR A 80 5.95 0.15 -3.40
C THR A 80 6.96 1.09 -4.08
N PRO A 81 6.78 2.41 -3.95
CA PRO A 81 7.69 3.41 -4.48
C PRO A 81 9.15 3.16 -4.10
N GLY A 82 10.09 3.55 -4.98
CA GLY A 82 11.53 3.39 -4.73
C GLY A 82 12.11 1.99 -4.97
N LYS A 83 11.33 1.01 -5.46
CA LYS A 83 11.85 -0.27 -5.96
C LYS A 83 11.65 -0.42 -7.47
N PRO A 84 12.70 -0.62 -8.26
CA PRO A 84 12.55 -0.84 -9.70
C PRO A 84 11.83 -2.17 -10.01
N ASN A 85 11.00 -2.14 -11.05
CA ASN A 85 10.32 -3.24 -11.74
C ASN A 85 9.34 -4.15 -10.96
N THR A 86 9.54 -4.46 -9.68
CA THR A 86 8.73 -5.47 -8.95
C THR A 86 7.61 -4.91 -8.07
N SER A 87 7.51 -3.59 -7.96
CA SER A 87 6.70 -2.93 -6.94
C SER A 87 5.26 -2.62 -7.34
N TYR A 88 4.89 -2.78 -8.61
CA TYR A 88 3.56 -2.41 -9.12
C TYR A 88 2.77 -3.65 -9.53
N ARG A 89 1.70 -3.94 -8.80
CA ARG A 89 0.81 -5.08 -9.03
C ARG A 89 -0.62 -4.62 -9.10
N VAL A 90 -1.30 -4.91 -10.20
CA VAL A 90 -2.73 -4.66 -10.37
C VAL A 90 -3.43 -6.00 -10.50
N PHE A 91 -4.60 -6.13 -9.90
CA PHE A 91 -5.50 -7.24 -10.16
C PHE A 91 -6.96 -6.84 -9.97
N GLY A 92 -7.86 -7.46 -10.73
CA GLY A 92 -9.31 -7.31 -10.54
C GLY A 92 -10.07 -7.58 -11.84
N ALA A 93 -11.07 -6.75 -12.13
CA ALA A 93 -11.79 -6.80 -13.40
C ALA A 93 -10.84 -6.56 -14.58
N LYS A 94 -10.83 -7.48 -15.55
CA LYS A 94 -9.81 -7.55 -16.60
C LYS A 94 -9.68 -6.27 -17.46
N PRO A 95 -10.77 -5.65 -17.96
CA PRO A 95 -10.66 -4.43 -18.77
C PRO A 95 -10.04 -3.26 -17.99
N LEU A 96 -10.51 -2.99 -16.76
CA LEU A 96 -9.95 -1.95 -15.91
C LEU A 96 -8.52 -2.28 -15.44
N GLU A 97 -8.20 -3.56 -15.18
CA GLU A 97 -6.85 -3.99 -14.86
C GLU A 97 -5.87 -3.63 -15.97
N ASP A 98 -6.22 -3.87 -17.23
CA ASP A 98 -5.37 -3.59 -18.38
C ASP A 98 -5.16 -2.08 -18.57
N VAL A 99 -6.22 -1.27 -18.40
CA VAL A 99 -6.11 0.20 -18.40
C VAL A 99 -5.14 0.69 -17.33
N VAL A 100 -5.30 0.23 -16.08
CA VAL A 100 -4.45 0.68 -14.97
C VAL A 100 -3.01 0.21 -15.17
N ARG A 101 -2.78 -1.00 -15.72
CA ARG A 101 -1.43 -1.46 -16.11
C ARG A 101 -0.76 -0.54 -17.13
N ASN A 102 -1.51 -0.03 -18.11
CA ASN A 102 -0.98 0.89 -19.12
C ASN A 102 -0.63 2.27 -18.53
N LEU A 103 -1.32 2.68 -17.47
CA LEU A 103 -1.06 3.93 -16.74
C LEU A 103 0.07 3.81 -15.71
N ARG A 104 0.81 2.70 -15.67
CA ARG A 104 1.84 2.43 -14.65
C ARG A 104 2.82 3.58 -14.46
N CYS A 105 3.41 4.09 -15.55
CA CYS A 105 4.45 5.11 -15.45
C CYS A 105 3.89 6.38 -14.80
N MET A 106 2.78 6.89 -15.32
CA MET A 106 2.08 8.06 -14.79
C MET A 106 1.70 7.88 -13.31
N ILE A 107 1.08 6.75 -12.95
CA ILE A 107 0.67 6.50 -11.57
C ILE A 107 1.87 6.42 -10.61
N MET A 108 2.97 5.79 -11.03
CA MET A 108 4.16 5.68 -10.20
C MET A 108 4.88 7.02 -10.04
N GLU A 109 4.96 7.83 -11.11
CA GLU A 109 5.54 9.18 -11.08
C GLU A 109 4.74 10.11 -10.15
N GLU A 110 3.42 10.17 -10.32
CA GLU A 110 2.54 10.96 -9.45
C GLU A 110 2.59 10.49 -7.99
N LEU A 111 2.70 9.19 -7.76
CA LEU A 111 2.85 8.63 -6.41
C LEU A 111 4.18 9.03 -5.77
N GLU A 112 5.28 9.04 -6.53
CA GLU A 112 6.59 9.51 -6.05
C GLU A 112 6.56 11.01 -5.74
N ASN A 113 5.96 11.83 -6.61
CA ASN A 113 5.78 13.26 -6.39
C ASN A 113 4.94 13.55 -5.13
N ALA A 114 3.81 12.87 -4.96
CA ALA A 114 2.95 13.03 -3.79
C ALA A 114 3.65 12.63 -2.48
N LEU A 115 4.45 11.57 -2.51
CA LEU A 115 5.24 11.16 -1.34
C LEU A 115 6.35 12.15 -1.01
N ALA A 116 7.04 12.67 -2.02
CA ALA A 116 8.05 13.72 -1.83
C ALA A 116 7.45 14.98 -1.20
N GLN A 117 6.25 15.40 -1.62
CA GLN A 117 5.57 16.56 -1.01
C GLN A 117 5.14 16.32 0.45
N GLN A 118 4.79 15.10 0.82
CA GLN A 118 4.31 14.79 2.18
C GLN A 118 5.43 14.54 3.19
N PHE A 119 6.57 14.02 2.74
CA PHE A 119 7.64 13.52 3.62
C PHE A 119 9.05 14.04 3.28
N GLY A 120 9.22 14.74 2.15
CA GLY A 120 10.42 15.50 1.83
C GLY A 120 10.35 16.91 2.44
N THR A 121 11.51 17.44 2.82
CA THR A 121 11.74 18.88 3.03
C THR A 121 11.66 19.63 1.71
#